data_AF-A0A933H8H9-F1
#
_entry.id   AF-A0A933H8H9-F1
#
_cell.length_a   1.000
_cell.length_b   1.000
_cell.length_c   1.000
_cell.angle_alpha   90.00
_cell.angle_beta   90.00
_cell.angle_gamma   90.00
#
_symmetry.space_group_name_H-M   'P 1'
#
loop_
_entity.id
_entity.type
_entity.pdbx_description
1 polymer ?
#
loop_
_entity_poly.entity_id
_entity_poly.type
_entity_poly.pdbx_seq_one_letter_code
_entity_poly.pdbx_strand_id
1 'polypeptide(L)'
;MASTITREYLEFQSDRIEAVLASHKIPVRVHGGAVAPRWIRFHFTAAPSAKLNSIRNLSEEIAMALGAPDVRLARDGDSLALEVPRPDAESIRLLPLMKKLIQGGAVIPPVAACIGVTDDGRPLLLRLPSPDVAHVLVAGMTGSGKTELMRTLLVSLAAVNRQSKLQMALIDPKARGFAPLANLPHVLGKAATDVPSATIMLERLVNEMDRRDRAHVSSPRIIIAVDEVVDLLMMGGKQVEMMLTRIAQRGREAGLHLILGAQKPSSTILGANLKANLPVRLVGRVGSTEDARVAAGVAGSYAEKLRGQGDFIAVSNGNITHFQVAHIPSEDMVQFQKAFRNQAAFIENDEEVNE
;
A
#
# COMPACT_ATOMS: atom_id res chain seq x y z
N MET A 1 7.60 16.77 -21.89
CA MET A 1 8.45 17.79 -21.24
C MET A 1 7.90 17.99 -19.85
N ALA A 2 8.62 17.61 -18.79
CA ALA A 2 8.17 17.85 -17.42
C ALA A 2 8.13 19.37 -17.19
N SER A 3 6.95 19.92 -16.89
CA SER A 3 6.80 21.34 -16.58
C SER A 3 7.52 21.61 -15.26
N THR A 4 8.70 22.18 -15.33
CA THR A 4 9.47 22.55 -14.14
C THR A 4 8.68 23.60 -13.36
N ILE A 5 8.38 23.33 -12.10
CA ILE A 5 7.65 24.26 -11.24
C ILE A 5 8.46 25.54 -11.09
N THR A 6 7.92 26.66 -11.59
CA THR A 6 8.56 27.98 -11.52
C THR A 6 8.21 28.69 -10.22
N ARG A 7 9.05 29.65 -9.84
CA ARG A 7 8.78 30.53 -8.69
C ARG A 7 7.48 31.32 -8.87
N GLU A 8 7.23 31.82 -10.09
CA GLU A 8 6.01 32.55 -10.43
C GLU A 8 4.75 31.71 -10.22
N TYR A 9 4.79 30.42 -10.57
CA TYR A 9 3.68 29.51 -10.30
C TYR A 9 3.45 29.38 -8.79
N LEU A 10 4.50 29.22 -7.98
CA LEU A 10 4.38 29.09 -6.53
C LEU A 10 3.84 30.36 -5.86
N GLU A 11 4.31 31.54 -6.29
CA GLU A 11 3.82 32.83 -5.80
C GLU A 11 2.35 33.03 -6.18
N PHE A 12 1.98 32.73 -7.42
CA PHE A 12 0.59 32.77 -7.87
C PHE A 12 -0.32 31.83 -7.06
N GLN A 13 0.10 30.59 -6.80
CA GLN A 13 -0.68 29.67 -5.95
C GLN A 13 -0.80 30.18 -4.51
N SER A 14 0.26 30.79 -3.97
CA SER A 14 0.25 31.38 -2.62
C SER A 14 -0.79 32.49 -2.50
N ASP A 15 -0.82 33.41 -3.46
CA ASP A 15 -1.80 34.50 -3.50
C ASP A 15 -3.23 33.97 -3.56
N ARG A 16 -3.47 32.89 -4.30
CA ARG A 16 -4.79 32.26 -4.38
C ARG A 16 -5.22 31.59 -3.08
N ILE A 17 -4.30 30.93 -2.38
CA ILE A 17 -4.56 30.37 -1.05
C ILE A 17 -5.01 31.48 -0.10
N GLU A 18 -4.24 32.58 -0.04
CA GLU A 18 -4.56 33.74 0.82
C GLU A 18 -5.91 34.35 0.43
N ALA A 19 -6.17 34.55 -0.86
CA ALA A 19 -7.39 35.16 -1.35
C ALA A 19 -8.66 34.35 -1.02
N VAL A 20 -8.61 33.03 -1.21
CA VAL A 20 -9.74 32.13 -0.88
C VAL A 20 -9.98 32.13 0.63
N LEU A 21 -8.94 32.01 1.44
CA LEU A 21 -9.14 31.97 2.89
C LEU A 21 -9.59 33.33 3.46
N ALA A 22 -9.13 34.44 2.89
CA ALA A 22 -9.57 35.78 3.24
C ALA A 22 -11.05 36.03 2.89
N SER A 23 -11.55 35.54 1.74
CA SER A 23 -12.97 35.70 1.34
C SER A 23 -13.93 35.02 2.32
N HIS A 24 -13.47 33.94 2.98
CA HIS A 24 -14.19 33.23 4.04
C HIS A 24 -13.93 33.76 5.45
N LYS A 25 -13.32 34.95 5.58
CA LYS A 25 -12.98 35.59 6.87
C LYS A 25 -11.98 34.79 7.71
N ILE A 26 -11.11 34.02 7.07
CA ILE A 26 -10.02 33.27 7.71
C ILE A 26 -8.69 33.78 7.15
N PRO A 27 -8.28 35.02 7.47
CA PRO A 27 -7.05 35.57 6.92
C PRO A 27 -5.85 34.70 7.35
N VAL A 28 -5.06 34.28 6.36
CA VAL A 28 -3.78 33.60 6.55
C VAL A 28 -2.69 34.34 5.78
N ARG A 29 -1.44 34.12 6.16
CA ARG A 29 -0.29 34.57 5.39
C ARG A 29 0.59 33.38 5.03
N VAL A 30 0.78 33.12 3.75
CA VAL A 30 1.74 32.15 3.22
C VAL A 30 3.11 32.81 3.26
N HIS A 31 4.06 32.18 3.96
CA HIS A 31 5.40 32.74 4.19
C HIS A 31 6.52 31.88 3.60
N GLY A 32 6.19 30.75 2.98
CA GLY A 32 7.16 29.88 2.33
C GLY A 32 6.56 28.54 1.95
N GLY A 33 7.44 27.60 1.63
CA GLY A 33 7.03 26.28 1.23
C GLY A 33 8.19 25.39 0.80
N ALA A 34 7.86 24.14 0.48
CA ALA A 34 8.80 23.17 -0.04
C ALA A 34 8.18 22.41 -1.22
N VAL A 35 8.96 22.22 -2.29
CA VAL A 35 8.58 21.34 -3.40
C VAL A 35 9.10 19.95 -3.08
N ALA A 36 8.21 19.09 -2.58
CA ALA A 36 8.46 17.68 -2.41
C ALA A 36 8.26 16.93 -3.76
N PRO A 37 8.69 15.67 -3.89
CA PRO A 37 8.55 14.90 -5.12
C PRO A 37 7.10 14.79 -5.64
N ARG A 38 6.11 14.83 -4.74
CA ARG A 38 4.68 14.67 -5.08
C ARG A 38 3.78 15.82 -4.65
N TRP A 39 4.28 16.68 -3.76
CA TRP A 39 3.50 17.72 -3.12
C TRP A 39 4.25 19.03 -3.16
N ILE A 40 3.50 20.10 -3.27
CA ILE A 40 3.97 21.45 -2.97
C ILE A 40 3.37 21.80 -1.62
N ARG A 41 4.23 22.00 -0.62
CA ARG A 41 3.81 22.43 0.71
C ARG A 41 3.84 23.94 0.75
N PHE A 42 2.71 24.57 1.05
CA PHE A 42 2.62 26.00 1.32
C PHE A 42 2.49 26.22 2.82
N HIS A 43 3.53 26.78 3.43
CA HIS A 43 3.55 27.06 4.87
C HIS A 43 2.87 28.39 5.12
N PHE A 44 1.93 28.39 6.04
CA PHE A 44 1.15 29.58 6.34
C PHE A 44 0.92 29.74 7.83
N THR A 45 0.74 31.00 8.23
CA THR A 45 0.35 31.38 9.58
C THR A 45 -1.10 31.84 9.53
N ALA A 46 -1.95 31.19 10.31
CA ALA A 46 -3.34 31.61 10.45
C ALA A 46 -3.48 32.65 11.58
N ALA A 47 -4.40 33.59 11.43
CA ALA A 47 -4.72 34.53 12.52
C ALA A 47 -5.19 33.76 13.78
N PRO A 48 -4.96 34.29 15.01
CA PRO A 48 -5.35 33.60 16.25
C PRO A 48 -6.85 33.22 16.33
N SER A 49 -7.70 33.92 15.59
CA SER A 49 -9.15 33.68 15.50
C SER A 49 -9.53 32.53 14.55
N ALA A 50 -8.60 32.07 13.70
CA ALA A 50 -8.85 31.06 12.69
C ALA A 50 -8.96 29.66 13.32
N LYS A 51 -10.13 29.02 13.15
CA LYS A 51 -10.31 27.62 13.55
C LYS A 51 -9.76 26.70 12.46
N LEU A 52 -8.86 25.78 12.83
CA LEU A 52 -8.30 24.75 11.95
C LEU A 52 -9.37 23.97 11.17
N ASN A 53 -10.46 23.60 11.83
CA ASN A 53 -11.57 22.89 11.19
C ASN A 53 -12.23 23.72 10.09
N SER A 54 -12.28 25.05 10.22
CA SER A 54 -12.83 25.91 9.18
C SER A 54 -11.96 25.88 7.92
N ILE A 55 -10.64 25.89 8.05
CA ILE A 55 -9.70 25.75 6.92
C ILE A 55 -9.86 24.36 6.28
N ARG A 56 -9.94 23.31 7.09
CA ARG A 56 -10.11 21.92 6.62
C ARG A 56 -11.46 21.70 5.92
N ASN A 57 -12.49 22.45 6.26
CA ASN A 57 -13.79 22.39 5.58
C ASN A 57 -13.78 23.10 4.22
N LEU A 58 -12.84 24.02 3.98
CA LEU A 58 -12.67 24.73 2.70
C LEU A 58 -11.76 24.00 1.71
N SER A 59 -11.30 22.78 2.01
CA SER A 59 -10.33 22.08 1.15
C SER A 59 -10.81 21.89 -0.28
N GLU A 60 -12.09 21.63 -0.52
CA GLU A 60 -12.61 21.50 -1.90
C GLU A 60 -12.56 22.81 -2.68
N GLU A 61 -12.95 23.92 -2.05
CA GLU A 61 -12.94 25.24 -2.67
C GLU A 61 -11.52 25.75 -2.91
N ILE A 62 -10.62 25.51 -1.96
CA ILE A 62 -9.19 25.81 -2.13
C ILE A 62 -8.64 24.99 -3.29
N ALA A 63 -8.90 23.68 -3.36
CA ALA A 63 -8.44 22.84 -4.46
C ALA A 63 -8.95 23.34 -5.82
N MET A 64 -10.25 23.66 -5.90
CA MET A 64 -10.87 24.21 -7.10
C MET A 64 -10.24 25.54 -7.52
N ALA A 65 -9.95 26.42 -6.56
CA ALA A 65 -9.19 27.62 -6.83
C ALA A 65 -7.83 27.22 -7.40
N LEU A 66 -7.00 26.47 -6.71
CA LEU A 66 -5.63 26.17 -7.16
C LEU A 66 -5.53 25.39 -8.49
N GLY A 67 -6.66 24.89 -9.03
CA GLY A 67 -6.67 24.00 -10.20
C GLY A 67 -6.10 22.63 -9.85
N ALA A 68 -6.17 22.27 -8.58
CA ALA A 68 -5.67 21.04 -8.01
C ALA A 68 -6.81 20.02 -7.84
N PRO A 69 -6.58 18.71 -8.02
CA PRO A 69 -7.61 17.70 -7.77
C PRO A 69 -8.10 17.67 -6.32
N ASP A 70 -7.23 17.98 -5.36
CA ASP A 70 -7.55 18.16 -3.95
C ASP A 70 -6.45 19.00 -3.26
N VAL A 71 -6.65 19.31 -1.98
CA VAL A 71 -5.60 19.81 -1.09
C VAL A 71 -5.75 19.20 0.29
N ARG A 72 -4.64 19.10 1.02
CA ARG A 72 -4.62 18.56 2.38
C ARG A 72 -4.04 19.57 3.34
N LEU A 73 -4.68 19.71 4.49
CA LEU A 73 -4.11 20.44 5.63
C LEU A 73 -3.24 19.50 6.47
N ALA A 74 -1.94 19.76 6.47
CA ALA A 74 -0.94 19.02 7.22
C ALA A 74 -0.30 19.89 8.32
N ARG A 75 0.30 19.23 9.30
CA ARG A 75 1.09 19.88 10.35
C ARG A 75 2.56 19.62 10.05
N ASP A 76 3.38 20.67 10.05
CA ASP A 76 4.81 20.60 9.81
C ASP A 76 5.55 21.24 10.99
N GLY A 77 5.96 20.40 11.94
CA GLY A 77 6.45 20.84 13.25
C GLY A 77 5.39 21.69 13.99
N ASP A 78 5.76 22.93 14.31
CA ASP A 78 4.89 23.90 14.97
C ASP A 78 4.03 24.72 13.99
N SER A 79 4.20 24.52 12.68
CA SER A 79 3.51 25.27 11.63
C SER A 79 2.46 24.43 10.91
N LEU A 80 1.55 25.12 10.21
CA LEU A 80 0.57 24.49 9.33
C LEU A 80 1.02 24.62 7.88
N ALA A 81 0.77 23.55 7.13
CA ALA A 81 1.07 23.49 5.71
C ALA A 81 -0.19 23.08 4.94
N LEU A 82 -0.44 23.75 3.82
CA LEU A 82 -1.35 23.25 2.80
C LEU A 82 -0.54 22.46 1.79
N GLU A 83 -0.79 21.15 1.72
CA GLU A 83 -0.18 20.28 0.72
C GLU A 83 -1.05 20.26 -0.54
N VAL A 84 -0.46 20.73 -1.63
CA VAL A 84 -1.08 20.80 -2.95
C VAL A 84 -0.39 19.76 -3.84
N PRO A 85 -1.14 18.94 -4.60
CA PRO A 85 -0.58 18.03 -5.59
C PRO A 85 0.41 18.74 -6.49
N ARG A 86 1.57 18.12 -6.70
CA ARG A 86 2.50 18.56 -7.71
C ARG A 86 1.96 18.14 -9.10
N PRO A 87 1.69 19.08 -10.03
CA PRO A 87 1.09 18.77 -11.35
C PRO A 87 1.98 17.90 -12.25
N ASP A 88 3.30 17.97 -12.08
CA ASP A 88 4.31 17.18 -12.80
C ASP A 88 4.83 15.99 -11.98
N ALA A 89 4.12 15.56 -10.93
CA ALA A 89 4.51 14.39 -10.14
C ALA A 89 4.57 13.14 -11.03
N GLU A 90 5.76 12.58 -11.20
CA GLU A 90 5.94 11.35 -11.97
C GLU A 90 5.38 10.13 -11.23
N SER A 91 4.89 9.16 -12.00
CA SER A 91 4.51 7.85 -11.48
C SER A 91 5.75 7.09 -11.01
N ILE A 92 5.62 6.42 -9.86
CA ILE A 92 6.73 5.69 -9.25
C ILE A 92 6.75 4.28 -9.84
N ARG A 93 7.80 3.95 -10.60
CA ARG A 93 8.00 2.58 -11.11
C ARG A 93 8.75 1.73 -10.09
N LEU A 94 8.31 0.49 -9.88
CA LEU A 94 8.87 -0.41 -8.86
C LEU A 94 10.34 -0.79 -9.14
N LEU A 95 10.67 -1.28 -10.34
CA LEU A 95 12.02 -1.78 -10.62
C LEU A 95 13.09 -0.67 -10.52
N PRO A 96 12.88 0.54 -11.07
CA PRO A 96 13.81 1.66 -10.86
C PRO A 96 13.93 2.08 -9.40
N LEU A 97 12.84 2.07 -8.63
CA LEU A 97 12.87 2.40 -7.20
C LEU A 97 13.74 1.40 -6.42
N MET A 98 13.53 0.10 -6.64
CA MET A 98 14.32 -0.95 -5.99
C MET A 98 15.79 -0.88 -6.40
N LYS A 99 16.07 -0.68 -7.70
CA LYS A 99 17.44 -0.50 -8.19
C LYS A 99 18.15 0.68 -7.52
N LYS A 100 17.47 1.82 -7.39
CA LYS A 100 18.00 3.01 -6.69
C LYS A 100 18.30 2.74 -5.22
N LEU A 101 17.41 2.02 -4.52
CA LEU A 101 17.63 1.62 -3.13
C LEU A 101 18.92 0.82 -2.95
N ILE A 102 19.08 -0.23 -3.76
CA ILE A 102 20.22 -1.14 -3.68
C ILE A 102 21.52 -0.43 -4.06
N GLN A 103 21.50 0.36 -5.15
CA GLN A 103 22.66 1.15 -5.57
C GLN A 103 23.06 2.21 -4.55
N GLY A 104 22.10 2.72 -3.78
CA GLY A 104 22.35 3.63 -2.66
C GLY A 104 22.88 2.95 -1.40
N GLY A 105 23.20 1.65 -1.45
CA GLY A 105 23.70 0.87 -0.32
C GLY A 105 22.61 0.39 0.64
N ALA A 106 21.33 0.53 0.31
CA ALA A 106 20.25 0.02 1.16
C ALA A 106 20.09 -1.49 0.97
N VAL A 107 20.19 -2.25 2.06
CA VAL A 107 19.86 -3.67 2.09
C VAL A 107 18.35 -3.82 2.27
N ILE A 108 17.67 -4.41 1.28
CA ILE A 108 16.26 -4.82 1.43
C ILE A 108 16.27 -6.17 2.17
N PRO A 109 15.74 -6.26 3.41
CA PRO A 109 15.76 -7.51 4.15
C PRO A 109 15.00 -8.63 3.41
N PRO A 110 15.39 -9.91 3.57
CA PRO A 110 14.62 -11.02 3.04
C PRO A 110 13.16 -10.95 3.49
N VAL A 111 12.25 -11.32 2.59
CA VAL A 111 10.79 -11.30 2.84
C VAL A 111 10.27 -9.90 3.24
N ALA A 112 10.96 -8.84 2.85
CA ALA A 112 10.46 -7.47 2.90
C ALA A 112 10.07 -6.97 1.50
N ALA A 113 8.90 -6.34 1.40
CA ALA A 113 8.38 -5.79 0.15
C ALA A 113 8.55 -4.27 0.13
N CYS A 114 9.20 -3.73 -0.90
CA CYS A 114 9.13 -2.31 -1.23
C CYS A 114 7.83 -2.03 -1.99
N ILE A 115 6.94 -1.24 -1.38
CA ILE A 115 5.59 -1.02 -1.91
C ILE A 115 5.38 0.39 -2.49
N GLY A 116 6.28 1.32 -2.24
CA GLY A 116 6.08 2.70 -2.65
C GLY A 116 7.02 3.68 -1.94
N VAL A 117 6.62 4.95 -1.96
CA VAL A 117 7.38 6.06 -1.37
C VAL A 117 6.44 6.92 -0.54
N THR A 118 6.85 7.28 0.67
CA THR A 118 6.13 8.17 1.59
C THR A 118 6.18 9.62 1.12
N ASP A 119 5.39 10.49 1.74
CA ASP A 119 5.30 11.91 1.33
C ASP A 119 6.65 12.67 1.46
N ASP A 120 7.52 12.24 2.37
CA ASP A 120 8.89 12.76 2.54
C ASP A 120 9.91 12.12 1.58
N GLY A 121 9.46 11.32 0.62
CA GLY A 121 10.31 10.75 -0.42
C GLY A 121 11.05 9.48 -0.01
N ARG A 122 10.76 8.90 1.16
CA ARG A 122 11.42 7.68 1.65
C ARG A 122 10.72 6.42 1.16
N PRO A 123 11.45 5.39 0.73
CA PRO A 123 10.83 4.14 0.32
C PRO A 123 10.17 3.42 1.50
N LEU A 124 8.94 2.94 1.30
CA LEU A 124 8.19 2.21 2.31
C LEU A 124 8.40 0.70 2.14
N LEU A 125 8.98 0.07 3.17
CA LEU A 125 9.23 -1.38 3.23
C LEU A 125 8.26 -2.08 4.20
N LEU A 126 7.65 -3.18 3.76
CA LEU A 126 6.84 -4.07 4.58
C LEU A 126 7.57 -5.37 4.87
N ARG A 127 8.01 -5.56 6.11
CA ARG A 127 8.75 -6.76 6.55
C ARG A 127 7.78 -7.82 7.10
N LEU A 128 7.31 -8.73 6.24
CA LEU A 128 6.30 -9.73 6.60
C LEU A 128 6.67 -10.63 7.81
N PRO A 129 7.95 -10.99 8.05
CA PRO A 129 8.30 -11.76 9.25
C PRO A 129 8.08 -11.01 10.57
N SER A 130 7.92 -9.68 10.55
CA SER A 130 7.71 -8.89 11.76
C SER A 130 6.37 -9.23 12.42
N PRO A 131 6.32 -9.37 13.76
CA PRO A 131 5.06 -9.53 14.50
C PRO A 131 4.02 -8.46 14.19
N ASP A 132 4.48 -7.21 13.97
CA ASP A 132 3.63 -6.06 13.67
C ASP A 132 3.10 -6.04 12.24
N VAL A 133 3.52 -6.97 11.37
CA VAL A 133 3.22 -6.98 9.93
C VAL A 133 2.62 -8.30 9.44
N ALA A 134 2.95 -9.42 10.08
CA ALA A 134 2.71 -10.82 9.70
C ALA A 134 1.61 -11.13 8.67
N HIS A 135 0.46 -10.47 8.76
CA HIS A 135 -0.61 -10.51 7.80
C HIS A 135 -1.09 -9.09 7.44
N VAL A 136 -1.39 -8.86 6.17
CA VAL A 136 -1.70 -7.54 5.61
C VAL A 136 -3.12 -7.54 5.04
N LEU A 137 -3.90 -6.52 5.41
CA LEU A 137 -5.16 -6.18 4.72
C LEU A 137 -4.89 -5.05 3.72
N VAL A 138 -5.32 -5.22 2.47
CA VAL A 138 -5.28 -4.18 1.44
C VAL A 138 -6.71 -3.81 1.07
N ALA A 139 -7.14 -2.61 1.45
CA ALA A 139 -8.49 -2.13 1.24
C ALA A 139 -8.55 -0.94 0.28
N GLY A 140 -9.62 -0.82 -0.49
CA GLY A 140 -9.85 0.34 -1.35
C GLY A 140 -10.81 0.02 -2.49
N MET A 141 -11.62 1.00 -2.88
CA MET A 141 -12.61 0.82 -3.95
C MET A 141 -11.95 0.67 -5.33
N THR A 142 -12.73 0.33 -6.35
CA THR A 142 -12.25 0.29 -7.75
C THR A 142 -11.58 1.60 -8.14
N GLY A 143 -10.43 1.51 -8.80
CA GLY A 143 -9.63 2.69 -9.20
C GLY A 143 -8.73 3.26 -8.09
N SER A 144 -8.83 2.77 -6.85
CA SER A 144 -7.91 3.16 -5.77
C SER A 144 -6.46 2.76 -6.03
N GLY A 145 -6.24 1.66 -6.76
CA GLY A 145 -4.92 1.05 -6.97
C GLY A 145 -4.69 -0.23 -6.15
N LYS A 146 -5.71 -0.77 -5.45
CA LYS A 146 -5.61 -1.98 -4.60
C LYS A 146 -4.90 -3.15 -5.30
N THR A 147 -5.37 -3.55 -6.47
CA THR A 147 -4.80 -4.66 -7.23
C THR A 147 -3.36 -4.38 -7.67
N GLU A 148 -3.06 -3.13 -8.03
CA GLU A 148 -1.70 -2.74 -8.39
C GLU A 148 -0.76 -2.80 -7.19
N LEU A 149 -1.16 -2.31 -6.02
CA LEU A 149 -0.41 -2.44 -4.78
C LEU A 149 -0.12 -3.90 -4.42
N MET A 150 -1.12 -4.79 -4.54
CA MET A 150 -0.91 -6.21 -4.28
C MET A 150 0.09 -6.84 -5.25
N ARG A 151 0.05 -6.47 -6.54
CA ARG A 151 1.05 -6.90 -7.53
C ARG A 151 2.43 -6.37 -7.18
N THR A 152 2.54 -5.08 -6.88
CA THR A 152 3.79 -4.44 -6.48
C THR A 152 4.41 -5.13 -5.28
N LEU A 153 3.61 -5.42 -4.26
CA LEU A 153 4.04 -6.14 -3.07
C LEU A 153 4.58 -7.53 -3.44
N LEU A 154 3.82 -8.32 -4.21
CA LEU A 154 4.21 -9.67 -4.61
C LEU A 154 5.46 -9.67 -5.51
N VAL A 155 5.53 -8.78 -6.49
CA VAL A 155 6.70 -8.65 -7.36
C VAL A 155 7.92 -8.21 -6.58
N SER A 156 7.78 -7.25 -5.66
CA SER A 156 8.89 -6.80 -4.82
C SER A 156 9.45 -7.96 -3.98
N LEU A 157 8.58 -8.80 -3.42
CA LEU A 157 9.00 -10.02 -2.73
C LEU A 157 9.72 -11.00 -3.65
N ALA A 158 9.18 -11.27 -4.85
CA ALA A 158 9.84 -12.14 -5.82
C ALA A 158 11.22 -11.60 -6.24
N ALA A 159 11.37 -10.27 -6.33
CA ALA A 159 12.58 -9.63 -6.84
C ALA A 159 13.80 -9.82 -5.94
N VAL A 160 13.57 -9.93 -4.61
CA VAL A 160 14.64 -10.02 -3.60
C VAL A 160 14.69 -11.39 -2.90
N ASN A 161 13.88 -12.37 -3.33
CA ASN A 161 13.87 -13.70 -2.75
C ASN A 161 13.92 -14.77 -3.84
N ARG A 162 14.76 -15.80 -3.69
CA ARG A 162 14.73 -16.99 -4.55
C ARG A 162 13.49 -17.86 -4.22
N GLN A 163 13.00 -18.63 -5.19
CA GLN A 163 11.85 -19.55 -5.00
C GLN A 163 12.05 -20.54 -3.85
N SER A 164 13.30 -20.98 -3.62
CA SER A 164 13.67 -21.89 -2.51
C SER A 164 13.51 -21.27 -1.12
N LYS A 165 13.36 -19.94 -1.03
CA LYS A 165 13.16 -19.19 0.22
C LYS A 165 11.75 -18.60 0.32
N LEU A 166 11.09 -18.30 -0.80
CA LEU A 166 9.76 -17.70 -0.83
C LEU A 166 8.90 -18.29 -1.95
N GLN A 167 7.66 -18.67 -1.61
CA GLN A 167 6.65 -19.19 -2.53
C GLN A 167 5.33 -18.43 -2.36
N MET A 168 4.47 -18.48 -3.37
CA MET A 168 3.23 -17.71 -3.43
C MET A 168 2.05 -18.60 -3.80
N ALA A 169 1.01 -18.60 -2.95
CA ALA A 169 -0.29 -19.18 -3.24
C ALA A 169 -1.25 -18.04 -3.62
N LEU A 170 -1.84 -18.11 -4.81
CA LEU A 170 -2.65 -17.02 -5.37
C LEU A 170 -4.12 -17.46 -5.48
N ILE A 171 -5.02 -16.66 -4.91
CA ILE A 171 -6.46 -16.82 -5.01
C ILE A 171 -7.04 -15.56 -5.67
N ASP A 172 -7.52 -15.70 -6.90
CA ASP A 172 -8.03 -14.63 -7.76
C ASP A 172 -9.34 -15.07 -8.44
N PRO A 173 -10.48 -14.99 -7.74
CA PRO A 173 -11.78 -15.42 -8.27
C PRO A 173 -12.22 -14.69 -9.55
N LYS A 174 -11.60 -13.53 -9.85
CA LYS A 174 -11.90 -12.71 -11.03
C LYS A 174 -10.91 -12.93 -12.17
N ALA A 175 -9.86 -13.72 -11.96
CA ALA A 175 -8.79 -14.02 -12.91
C ALA A 175 -8.18 -12.78 -13.60
N ARG A 176 -8.18 -11.63 -12.92
CA ARG A 176 -7.70 -10.35 -13.45
C ARG A 176 -6.59 -9.77 -12.57
N GLY A 177 -6.67 -10.00 -11.26
CA GLY A 177 -5.76 -9.43 -10.28
C GLY A 177 -4.36 -9.97 -10.44
N PHE A 178 -4.19 -11.29 -10.38
CA PHE A 178 -2.88 -11.93 -10.31
C PHE A 178 -2.46 -12.64 -11.60
N ALA A 179 -3.27 -12.59 -12.65
CA ALA A 179 -2.92 -13.18 -13.95
C ALA A 179 -1.51 -12.79 -14.46
N PRO A 180 -1.03 -11.52 -14.34
CA PRO A 180 0.33 -11.17 -14.73
C PRO A 180 1.43 -11.91 -13.94
N LEU A 181 1.14 -12.39 -12.73
CA LEU A 181 2.10 -13.08 -11.85
C LEU A 181 2.21 -14.58 -12.13
N ALA A 182 1.28 -15.15 -12.91
CA ALA A 182 1.11 -16.60 -13.04
C ALA A 182 2.36 -17.36 -13.53
N ASN A 183 3.26 -16.69 -14.24
CA ASN A 183 4.49 -17.29 -14.78
C ASN A 183 5.72 -17.07 -13.91
N LEU A 184 5.59 -16.47 -12.73
CA LEU A 184 6.71 -16.37 -11.79
C LEU A 184 7.02 -17.75 -11.20
N PRO A 185 8.30 -18.12 -11.06
CA PRO A 185 8.68 -19.41 -10.48
C PRO A 185 8.18 -19.56 -9.04
N HIS A 186 7.99 -18.44 -8.32
CA HIS A 186 7.47 -18.43 -6.95
C HIS A 186 6.04 -18.95 -6.81
N VAL A 187 5.22 -18.93 -7.87
CA VAL A 187 3.80 -19.31 -7.78
C VAL A 187 3.62 -20.82 -7.64
N LEU A 188 2.90 -21.23 -6.60
CA LEU A 188 2.57 -22.62 -6.32
C LEU A 188 1.43 -23.09 -7.22
N GLY A 189 1.78 -23.73 -8.33
CA GLY A 189 0.82 -24.29 -9.27
C GLY A 189 0.02 -23.20 -9.99
N LYS A 190 -1.28 -23.44 -10.23
CA LYS A 190 -2.18 -22.47 -10.85
C LYS A 190 -2.88 -21.64 -9.77
N ALA A 191 -3.08 -20.36 -10.06
CA ALA A 191 -3.93 -19.51 -9.21
C ALA A 191 -5.34 -20.11 -9.12
N ALA A 192 -5.92 -20.11 -7.92
CA ALA A 192 -7.30 -20.54 -7.70
C ALA A 192 -8.25 -19.45 -8.20
N THR A 193 -9.10 -19.78 -9.16
CA THR A 193 -10.05 -18.84 -9.79
C THR A 193 -11.50 -19.09 -9.41
N ASP A 194 -11.74 -20.09 -8.58
CA ASP A 194 -13.06 -20.46 -8.07
C ASP A 194 -12.96 -20.90 -6.62
N VAL A 195 -14.12 -20.97 -5.95
CA VAL A 195 -14.18 -21.32 -4.53
C VAL A 195 -13.72 -22.76 -4.24
N PRO A 196 -14.12 -23.80 -5.02
CA PRO A 196 -13.61 -25.15 -4.80
C PRO A 196 -12.09 -25.25 -4.84
N SER A 197 -11.44 -24.67 -5.86
CA SER A 197 -9.98 -24.65 -5.99
C SER A 197 -9.31 -23.86 -4.87
N ALA A 198 -9.91 -22.74 -4.45
CA ALA A 198 -9.42 -21.94 -3.32
C ALA A 198 -9.51 -22.71 -2.00
N THR A 199 -10.62 -23.43 -1.76
CA THR A 199 -10.80 -24.28 -0.58
C THR A 199 -9.75 -25.38 -0.54
N ILE A 200 -9.54 -26.12 -1.63
CA ILE A 200 -8.51 -27.17 -1.72
C ILE A 200 -7.11 -26.59 -1.46
N MET A 201 -6.82 -25.40 -2.00
CA MET A 201 -5.55 -24.72 -1.78
C MET A 201 -5.37 -24.35 -0.31
N LEU A 202 -6.37 -23.74 0.33
CA LEU A 202 -6.35 -23.38 1.74
C LEU A 202 -6.21 -24.60 2.66
N GLU A 203 -6.90 -25.71 2.36
CA GLU A 203 -6.77 -26.96 3.11
C GLU A 203 -5.33 -27.49 3.07
N ARG A 204 -4.69 -27.48 1.90
CA ARG A 204 -3.28 -27.87 1.75
C ARG A 204 -2.35 -26.96 2.55
N LEU A 205 -2.61 -25.65 2.53
CA LEU A 205 -1.81 -24.67 3.26
C LEU A 205 -1.97 -24.81 4.78
N VAL A 206 -3.18 -25.09 5.27
CA VAL A 206 -3.43 -25.39 6.70
C VAL A 206 -2.70 -26.67 7.11
N ASN A 207 -2.75 -27.72 6.29
CA ASN A 207 -2.02 -28.96 6.57
C ASN A 207 -0.50 -28.77 6.56
N GLU A 208 0.03 -27.96 5.63
CA GLU A 208 1.45 -27.62 5.61
C GLU A 208 1.84 -26.80 6.85
N MET A 209 1.04 -25.82 7.24
CA MET A 209 1.23 -25.07 8.49
C MET A 209 1.31 -26.01 9.70
N ASP A 210 0.37 -26.95 9.84
CA ASP A 210 0.38 -27.92 10.94
C ASP A 210 1.59 -28.87 10.89
N ARG A 211 2.05 -29.25 9.68
CA ARG A 211 3.28 -30.04 9.51
C ARG A 211 4.50 -29.23 9.97
N ARG A 212 4.58 -27.97 9.58
CA ARG A 212 5.66 -27.03 9.88
C ARG A 212 5.76 -26.69 11.36
N ASP A 213 4.62 -26.45 12.00
CA ASP A 213 4.54 -26.23 13.45
C ASP A 213 5.13 -27.43 14.21
N ARG A 214 4.76 -28.67 13.82
CA ARG A 214 5.28 -29.90 14.45
C ARG A 214 6.76 -30.15 14.19
N ALA A 215 7.26 -29.73 13.03
CA ALA A 215 8.65 -29.91 12.63
C ALA A 215 9.55 -28.70 12.98
N HIS A 216 8.99 -27.64 13.55
CA HIS A 216 9.68 -26.38 13.85
C HIS A 216 10.43 -25.78 12.64
N VAL A 217 9.81 -25.81 11.46
CA VAL A 217 10.38 -25.26 10.22
C VAL A 217 9.48 -24.18 9.63
N SER A 218 10.06 -23.10 9.13
CA SER A 218 9.30 -21.95 8.59
C SER A 218 9.68 -21.55 7.16
N SER A 219 10.52 -22.35 6.49
CA SER A 219 11.06 -22.07 5.16
C SER A 219 10.70 -23.20 4.18
N PRO A 220 10.46 -22.91 2.88
CA PRO A 220 10.31 -21.57 2.29
C PRO A 220 9.10 -20.83 2.86
N ARG A 221 9.20 -19.51 3.04
CA ARG A 221 8.04 -18.71 3.47
C ARG A 221 6.96 -18.77 2.39
N ILE A 222 5.70 -18.89 2.77
CA ILE A 222 4.57 -18.95 1.84
C ILE A 222 3.71 -17.70 2.00
N ILE A 223 3.57 -16.96 0.91
CA ILE A 223 2.70 -15.80 0.82
C ILE A 223 1.38 -16.23 0.22
N ILE A 224 0.29 -16.04 0.94
CA ILE A 224 -1.05 -16.39 0.50
C ILE A 224 -1.77 -15.09 0.16
N ALA A 225 -1.93 -14.83 -1.13
CA ALA A 225 -2.57 -13.61 -1.62
C ALA A 225 -3.98 -13.91 -2.10
N VAL A 226 -4.96 -13.17 -1.58
CA VAL A 226 -6.37 -13.27 -1.95
C VAL A 226 -6.82 -11.94 -2.52
N ASP A 227 -7.09 -11.84 -3.82
CA ASP A 227 -7.41 -10.53 -4.45
C ASP A 227 -8.68 -9.92 -3.86
N GLU A 228 -9.72 -10.73 -3.66
CA GLU A 228 -10.97 -10.28 -3.04
C GLU A 228 -11.46 -11.29 -2.01
N VAL A 229 -11.08 -11.06 -0.76
CA VAL A 229 -11.41 -11.95 0.36
C VAL A 229 -12.91 -11.97 0.67
N VAL A 230 -13.61 -10.86 0.42
CA VAL A 230 -15.06 -10.75 0.66
C VAL A 230 -15.82 -11.71 -0.25
N ASP A 231 -15.51 -11.74 -1.55
CA ASP A 231 -16.14 -12.65 -2.52
C ASP A 231 -15.88 -14.11 -2.12
N LEU A 232 -14.65 -14.41 -1.70
CA LEU A 232 -14.27 -15.76 -1.26
C LEU A 232 -15.02 -16.20 0.01
N LEU A 233 -15.18 -15.33 0.99
CA LEU A 233 -15.92 -15.62 2.23
C LEU A 233 -17.42 -15.77 1.97
N MET A 234 -18.00 -14.93 1.11
CA MET A 234 -19.43 -14.99 0.78
C MET A 234 -19.80 -16.29 0.06
N MET A 235 -18.93 -16.77 -0.83
CA MET A 235 -19.18 -18.00 -1.59
C MET A 235 -18.70 -19.26 -0.87
N GLY A 236 -17.56 -19.19 -0.17
CA GLY A 236 -16.96 -20.33 0.54
C GLY A 236 -17.46 -20.52 1.97
N GLY A 237 -18.19 -19.54 2.51
CA GLY A 237 -18.82 -19.59 3.81
C GLY A 237 -17.85 -19.83 4.98
N LYS A 238 -18.38 -20.45 6.03
CA LYS A 238 -17.68 -20.64 7.32
C LYS A 238 -16.41 -21.49 7.20
N GLN A 239 -16.34 -22.44 6.27
CA GLN A 239 -15.17 -23.30 6.09
C GLN A 239 -13.93 -22.50 5.69
N VAL A 240 -14.06 -21.64 4.68
CA VAL A 240 -12.98 -20.74 4.24
C VAL A 240 -12.60 -19.78 5.36
N GLU A 241 -13.59 -19.18 6.04
CA GLU A 241 -13.35 -18.26 7.15
C GLU A 241 -12.50 -18.90 8.26
N MET A 242 -12.83 -20.14 8.65
CA MET A 242 -12.08 -20.88 9.67
C MET A 242 -10.63 -21.13 9.24
N MET A 243 -10.40 -21.51 7.98
CA MET A 243 -9.03 -21.75 7.48
C MET A 243 -8.20 -20.46 7.44
N LEU A 244 -8.76 -19.36 6.91
CA LEU A 244 -8.08 -18.07 6.89
C LEU A 244 -7.78 -17.57 8.30
N THR A 245 -8.73 -17.69 9.22
CA THR A 245 -8.54 -17.30 10.63
C THR A 245 -7.45 -18.13 11.30
N ARG A 246 -7.42 -19.45 11.06
CA ARG A 246 -6.40 -20.34 11.62
C ARG A 246 -5.00 -20.01 11.10
N ILE A 247 -4.87 -19.71 9.81
CA ILE A 247 -3.62 -19.25 9.20
C ILE A 247 -3.21 -17.89 9.77
N ALA A 248 -4.15 -16.94 9.95
CA ALA A 248 -3.84 -15.63 10.52
C ALA A 248 -3.35 -15.73 11.98
N GLN A 249 -3.86 -16.69 12.76
CA GLN A 249 -3.48 -16.88 14.15
C GLN A 249 -2.14 -17.62 14.34
N ARG A 250 -1.84 -18.60 13.48
CA ARG A 250 -0.71 -19.53 13.67
C ARG A 250 0.34 -19.48 12.57
N GLY A 251 -0.01 -18.92 11.41
CA GLY A 251 0.80 -19.00 10.20
C GLY A 251 2.17 -18.34 10.33
N ARG A 252 2.30 -17.24 11.09
CA ARG A 252 3.57 -16.51 11.24
C ARG A 252 4.74 -17.40 11.64
N GLU A 253 4.54 -18.28 12.62
CA GLU A 253 5.57 -19.18 13.15
C GLU A 253 5.93 -20.28 12.15
N ALA A 254 4.94 -20.85 11.46
CA ALA A 254 5.12 -21.76 10.31
C ALA A 254 5.64 -21.07 9.03
N GLY A 255 5.77 -19.75 9.03
CA GLY A 255 6.20 -18.97 7.87
C GLY A 255 5.17 -18.82 6.76
N LEU A 256 3.89 -18.83 7.10
CA LEU A 256 2.78 -18.47 6.23
C LEU A 256 2.33 -17.03 6.55
N HIS A 257 2.18 -16.22 5.50
CA HIS A 257 1.76 -14.83 5.58
C HIS A 257 0.56 -14.60 4.68
N LEU A 258 -0.39 -13.77 5.13
CA LEU A 258 -1.63 -13.49 4.38
C LEU A 258 -1.57 -12.08 3.82
N ILE A 259 -1.99 -11.91 2.57
CA ILE A 259 -2.23 -10.61 1.95
C ILE A 259 -3.65 -10.65 1.40
N LEU A 260 -4.56 -9.98 2.09
CA LEU A 260 -5.99 -10.04 1.80
C LEU A 260 -6.44 -8.73 1.18
N GLY A 261 -6.94 -8.78 -0.05
CA GLY A 261 -7.56 -7.63 -0.71
C GLY A 261 -9.04 -7.55 -0.39
N ALA A 262 -9.55 -6.34 -0.15
CA ALA A 262 -10.97 -6.07 0.05
C ALA A 262 -11.43 -4.75 -0.60
N GLN A 263 -12.34 -4.79 -1.57
CA GLN A 263 -12.86 -3.55 -2.17
C GLN A 263 -13.79 -2.77 -1.24
N LYS A 264 -14.63 -3.50 -0.50
CA LYS A 264 -15.53 -2.97 0.52
C LYS A 264 -15.21 -3.67 1.83
N PRO A 265 -14.35 -3.10 2.68
CA PRO A 265 -14.06 -3.68 3.97
C PRO A 265 -15.27 -3.46 4.88
N SER A 266 -16.35 -4.23 4.69
CA SER A 266 -17.48 -4.18 5.60
C SER A 266 -17.08 -4.80 6.94
N SER A 267 -17.50 -4.17 8.02
CA SER A 267 -17.25 -4.69 9.37
C SER A 267 -17.88 -6.07 9.56
N THR A 268 -18.99 -6.34 8.86
CA THR A 268 -19.80 -7.55 8.99
C THR A 268 -19.24 -8.77 8.26
N ILE A 269 -18.51 -8.60 7.15
CA ILE A 269 -18.09 -9.73 6.30
C ILE A 269 -16.72 -10.27 6.73
N LEU A 270 -15.81 -9.39 7.11
CA LEU A 270 -14.53 -9.79 7.68
C LEU A 270 -14.73 -10.06 9.17
N GLY A 271 -14.82 -11.34 9.57
CA GLY A 271 -15.01 -11.74 10.97
C GLY A 271 -14.00 -11.07 11.92
N ALA A 272 -14.44 -10.76 13.15
CA ALA A 272 -13.63 -10.04 14.14
C ALA A 272 -12.30 -10.74 14.43
N ASN A 273 -12.30 -12.07 14.48
CA ASN A 273 -11.11 -12.89 14.72
C ASN A 273 -10.07 -12.73 13.60
N LEU A 274 -10.51 -12.68 12.34
CA LEU A 274 -9.59 -12.47 11.23
C LEU A 274 -8.97 -11.08 11.31
N LYS A 275 -9.79 -10.03 11.56
CA LYS A 275 -9.30 -8.65 11.68
C LYS A 275 -8.30 -8.43 12.81
N ALA A 276 -8.49 -9.11 13.94
CA ALA A 276 -7.59 -9.02 15.08
C ALA A 276 -6.16 -9.50 14.75
N ASN A 277 -6.03 -10.34 13.72
CA ASN A 277 -4.75 -10.90 13.27
C ASN A 277 -4.22 -10.21 11.99
N LEU A 278 -4.75 -9.03 11.62
CA LEU A 278 -4.30 -8.21 10.49
C LEU A 278 -3.76 -6.87 11.02
N PRO A 279 -2.53 -6.84 11.58
CA PRO A 279 -1.97 -5.66 12.25
C PRO A 279 -1.62 -4.52 11.29
N VAL A 280 -1.35 -4.82 10.00
CA VAL A 280 -1.12 -3.81 8.97
C VAL A 280 -2.31 -3.72 8.04
N ARG A 281 -2.78 -2.48 7.84
CA ARG A 281 -3.83 -2.16 6.87
C ARG A 281 -3.31 -1.13 5.89
N LEU A 282 -3.27 -1.49 4.61
CA LEU A 282 -2.98 -0.59 3.51
C LEU A 282 -4.31 -0.15 2.92
N VAL A 283 -4.66 1.12 3.08
CA VAL A 283 -5.99 1.63 2.72
C VAL A 283 -5.84 2.69 1.66
N GLY A 284 -6.40 2.41 0.47
CA GLY A 284 -6.54 3.38 -0.60
C GLY A 284 -7.87 4.11 -0.50
N ARG A 285 -8.21 4.88 -1.54
CA ARG A 285 -9.48 5.62 -1.58
C ARG A 285 -10.70 4.72 -1.33
N VAL A 286 -11.61 5.20 -0.49
CA VAL A 286 -12.90 4.58 -0.17
C VAL A 286 -14.06 5.58 -0.36
N GLY A 287 -15.30 5.09 -0.29
CA GLY A 287 -16.48 5.89 -0.65
C GLY A 287 -17.01 6.81 0.44
N SER A 288 -16.69 6.55 1.71
CA SER A 288 -17.22 7.32 2.85
C SER A 288 -16.27 7.34 4.05
N THR A 289 -16.45 8.29 4.96
CA THR A 289 -15.71 8.35 6.24
C THR A 289 -15.94 7.10 7.10
N GLU A 290 -17.12 6.49 7.03
CA GLU A 290 -17.39 5.23 7.75
C GLU A 290 -16.61 4.07 7.14
N ASP A 291 -16.58 3.94 5.82
CA ASP A 291 -15.72 2.96 5.14
C ASP A 291 -14.25 3.18 5.49
N ALA A 292 -13.80 4.43 5.57
CA ALA A 292 -12.43 4.78 5.92
C ALA A 292 -12.08 4.33 7.35
N ARG A 293 -13.01 4.53 8.30
CA ARG A 293 -12.87 4.09 9.68
C ARG A 293 -12.80 2.57 9.77
N VAL A 294 -13.67 1.85 9.06
CA VAL A 294 -13.69 0.38 9.08
C VAL A 294 -12.46 -0.21 8.39
N ALA A 295 -12.05 0.35 7.24
CA ALA A 295 -10.89 -0.07 6.47
C ALA A 295 -9.57 0.14 7.25
N ALA A 296 -9.39 1.31 7.84
CA ALA A 296 -8.20 1.67 8.60
C ALA A 296 -8.21 1.04 10.00
N GLY A 297 -9.41 0.83 10.57
CA GLY A 297 -9.62 0.45 11.97
C GLY A 297 -9.24 1.55 12.96
N VAL A 298 -9.01 2.77 12.48
CA VAL A 298 -8.78 3.98 13.28
C VAL A 298 -9.63 5.11 12.72
N ALA A 299 -10.13 5.98 13.60
CA ALA A 299 -10.84 7.19 13.18
C ALA A 299 -9.88 8.24 12.64
N GLY A 300 -10.38 9.18 11.83
CA GLY A 300 -9.57 10.29 11.31
C GLY A 300 -8.47 9.85 10.33
N SER A 301 -8.65 8.72 9.65
CA SER A 301 -7.74 8.24 8.61
C SER A 301 -7.84 9.06 7.32
N TYR A 302 -9.01 9.67 7.08
CA TYR A 302 -9.33 10.47 5.89
C TYR A 302 -9.12 9.71 4.57
N ALA A 303 -9.22 8.37 4.59
CA ALA A 303 -9.02 7.55 3.41
C ALA A 303 -10.05 7.82 2.29
N GLU A 304 -11.23 8.33 2.63
CA GLU A 304 -12.25 8.78 1.69
C GLU A 304 -11.81 10.00 0.86
N LYS A 305 -10.81 10.75 1.36
CA LYS A 305 -10.23 11.92 0.70
C LYS A 305 -8.97 11.62 -0.10
N LEU A 306 -8.48 10.37 -0.11
CA LEU A 306 -7.36 9.98 -0.96
C LEU A 306 -7.74 10.12 -2.43
N ARG A 307 -6.75 10.31 -3.30
CA ARG A 307 -6.99 10.51 -4.74
C ARG A 307 -7.36 9.24 -5.50
N GLY A 308 -6.94 8.09 -4.96
CA GLY A 308 -6.88 6.84 -5.71
C GLY A 308 -5.63 6.77 -6.57
N GLN A 309 -5.62 5.92 -7.61
CA GLN A 309 -4.45 5.75 -8.50
C GLN A 309 -3.12 5.48 -7.75
N GLY A 310 -3.17 4.69 -6.67
CA GLY A 310 -2.01 4.35 -5.87
C GLY A 310 -1.73 5.31 -4.71
N ASP A 311 -2.61 6.25 -4.42
CA ASP A 311 -2.58 7.05 -3.20
C ASP A 311 -3.15 6.27 -2.00
N PHE A 312 -2.31 5.96 -1.01
CA PHE A 312 -2.63 5.06 0.10
C PHE A 312 -2.14 5.58 1.44
N ILE A 313 -2.79 5.11 2.50
CA ILE A 313 -2.25 5.12 3.85
C ILE A 313 -1.88 3.71 4.29
N ALA A 314 -0.78 3.58 5.03
CA ALA A 314 -0.41 2.40 5.79
C ALA A 314 -0.72 2.67 7.26
N VAL A 315 -1.54 1.80 7.86
CA VAL A 315 -1.91 1.84 9.27
C VAL A 315 -1.25 0.67 9.97
N SER A 316 -0.41 0.96 10.97
CA SER A 316 0.24 -0.05 11.82
C SER A 316 0.38 0.52 13.22
N ASN A 317 -0.04 -0.24 14.24
CA ASN A 317 0.02 0.16 15.65
C ASN A 317 -0.56 1.57 15.92
N GLY A 318 -1.64 1.91 15.21
CA GLY A 318 -2.31 3.22 15.29
C GLY A 318 -1.64 4.36 14.52
N ASN A 319 -0.41 4.18 14.05
CA ASN A 319 0.31 5.16 13.24
C ASN A 319 -0.17 5.10 11.79
N ILE A 320 -0.42 6.27 11.22
CA ILE A 320 -0.85 6.43 9.83
C ILE A 320 0.32 7.02 9.04
N THR A 321 0.84 6.25 8.09
CA THR A 321 1.88 6.70 7.16
C THR A 321 1.27 6.81 5.78
N HIS A 322 1.30 8.00 5.19
CA HIS A 322 0.81 8.22 3.85
C HIS A 322 1.91 7.88 2.82
N PHE A 323 1.54 7.24 1.73
CA PHE A 323 2.48 6.82 0.71
C PHE A 323 1.83 6.65 -0.67
N GLN A 324 2.64 6.88 -1.70
CA GLN A 324 2.29 6.52 -3.06
C GLN A 324 2.83 5.14 -3.39
N VAL A 325 1.94 4.28 -3.86
CA VAL A 325 2.24 2.95 -4.40
C VAL A 325 3.13 3.06 -5.63
N ALA A 326 4.22 2.29 -5.64
CA ALA A 326 4.96 2.04 -6.86
C ALA A 326 4.16 1.10 -7.76
N HIS A 327 4.16 1.32 -9.08
CA HIS A 327 3.48 0.44 -10.04
C HIS A 327 4.48 -0.37 -10.85
N ILE A 328 4.03 -1.48 -11.42
CA ILE A 328 4.80 -2.29 -12.36
C ILE A 328 4.09 -2.32 -13.72
N PRO A 329 4.56 -1.50 -14.69
CA PRO A 329 4.08 -1.59 -16.07
C PRO A 329 4.19 -3.00 -16.65
N SER A 330 3.33 -3.33 -17.62
CA SER A 330 3.37 -4.62 -18.30
C SER A 330 4.74 -4.92 -18.94
N GLU A 331 5.41 -3.89 -19.48
CA GLU A 331 6.76 -3.99 -20.04
C GLU A 331 7.80 -4.43 -19.00
N ASP A 332 7.81 -3.78 -17.83
CA ASP A 332 8.67 -4.10 -16.69
C ASP A 332 8.36 -5.52 -16.16
N MET A 333 7.09 -5.92 -16.14
CA MET A 333 6.69 -7.26 -15.72
C MET A 333 7.21 -8.36 -16.66
N VAL A 334 7.14 -8.13 -17.98
CA VAL A 334 7.69 -9.07 -18.97
C VAL A 334 9.21 -9.17 -18.83
N GLN A 335 9.90 -8.04 -18.64
CA GLN A 335 11.34 -8.02 -18.41
C GLN A 335 11.71 -8.78 -17.13
N PHE A 336 10.98 -8.53 -16.05
CA PHE A 336 11.15 -9.21 -14.77
C PHE A 336 11.01 -10.73 -14.89
N GLN A 337 9.96 -11.21 -15.55
CA GLN A 337 9.75 -12.65 -15.80
C GLN A 337 10.83 -13.28 -16.67
N LYS A 338 11.36 -12.54 -17.67
CA LYS A 338 12.44 -13.03 -18.54
C LYS A 338 13.73 -13.24 -17.76
N ALA A 339 14.05 -12.37 -16.82
CA ALA A 339 15.26 -12.49 -16.03
C ALA A 339 15.29 -13.76 -15.17
N PHE A 340 14.17 -14.15 -14.56
CA PHE A 340 14.07 -15.42 -13.82
C PHE A 340 14.27 -16.66 -14.71
N ARG A 341 13.80 -16.61 -15.96
CA ARG A 341 13.97 -17.73 -16.92
C ARG A 341 15.42 -17.94 -17.33
N ASN A 342 16.26 -16.90 -17.25
CA ASN A 342 17.65 -16.93 -17.69
C ASN A 342 18.65 -17.14 -16.53
N GLN A 343 18.19 -17.54 -15.34
CA GLN A 343 19.01 -17.77 -14.13
C GLN A 343 19.89 -16.60 -13.67
N ALA A 344 19.63 -15.36 -14.09
CA ALA A 344 20.16 -14.19 -13.41
C ALA A 344 19.17 -13.78 -12.32
N ALA A 345 19.52 -13.96 -11.05
CA ALA A 345 18.78 -13.29 -9.99
C ALA A 345 18.79 -11.78 -10.28
N PHE A 346 17.61 -11.16 -10.36
CA PHE A 346 17.48 -9.75 -10.77
C PHE A 346 18.23 -8.81 -9.83
N ILE A 347 18.41 -9.25 -8.59
CA ILE A 347 19.10 -8.57 -7.51
C ILE A 347 19.81 -9.68 -6.72
N GLU A 348 21.08 -9.96 -7.04
CA GLU A 348 21.94 -10.72 -6.12
C GLU A 348 22.42 -9.77 -5.03
N ASN A 349 22.01 -10.04 -3.79
CA ASN A 349 22.78 -9.57 -2.64
C ASN A 349 23.94 -10.57 -2.51
N ASP A 350 25.09 -10.24 -3.11
CA ASP A 350 26.36 -10.91 -2.82
C ASP A 350 26.81 -10.50 -1.42
N GLU A 351 26.18 -11.08 -0.39
CA GLU A 351 26.71 -11.12 0.98
C GLU A 351 26.37 -12.48 1.60
N GLU A 352 27.01 -13.53 1.11
CA GLU A 352 27.58 -14.54 2.01
C GLU A 352 29.03 -14.08 2.30
N VAL A 353 29.16 -13.05 3.15
CA VAL A 353 30.41 -12.76 3.83
C VAL A 353 30.50 -13.74 5.00
N ASN A 354 31.57 -14.53 4.98
CA ASN A 354 32.08 -15.39 6.03
C ASN A 354 31.70 -14.95 7.46
N GLU A 355 31.06 -15.85 8.21
CA GLU A 355 31.59 -16.48 9.45
C GLU A 355 30.60 -17.49 10.03
#